data_AF-S4P661-F1
#
_entry.id   AF-S4P661-F1
#
_cell.length_a   1.000
_cell.length_b   1.000
_cell.length_c   1.000
_cell.angle_alpha   90.00
_cell.angle_beta   90.00
_cell.angle_gamma   90.00
#
_symmetry.space_group_name_H-M   'P 1'
#
loop_
_entity.id
_entity.type
_entity.pdbx_description
1 polymer ?
#
loop_
_entity_poly.entity_id
_entity_poly.type
_entity_poly.pdbx_seq_one_letter_code
_entity_poly.pdbx_strand_id
1 'polypeptide(L)'
;MLRVGINVGPVVAGVIGARKPQYDIWGNTVNVASRMDSTGLPNHTQVTEEVFQVLKDLPYQFICRGKVKVKGKGEMTTYFLTDRAQSS
;
A
#
# COMPACT_ATOMS: atom_id res chain seq x y z
N MET A 1 -10.29 14.97 -1.98
CA MET A 1 -9.81 14.32 -0.75
C MET A 1 -8.87 13.20 -1.16
N LEU A 2 -7.64 13.17 -0.65
CA LEU A 2 -6.62 12.21 -1.08
C LEU A 2 -6.79 10.87 -0.36
N ARG A 3 -6.58 9.76 -1.06
CA ARG A 3 -6.41 8.42 -0.49
C ARG A 3 -5.06 7.89 -0.95
N VAL A 4 -4.40 7.13 -0.09
CA VAL A 4 -3.11 6.53 -0.40
C VAL A 4 -3.12 5.09 0.07
N GLY A 5 -2.72 4.17 -0.82
CA GLY A 5 -2.56 2.76 -0.53
C GLY A 5 -1.11 2.32 -0.71
N ILE A 6 -0.52 1.69 0.30
CA ILE A 6 0.87 1.23 0.26
C ILE A 6 0.93 -0.28 0.47
N ASN A 7 1.73 -0.94 -0.35
CA ASN A 7 2.12 -2.34 -0.16
C ASN A 7 3.57 -2.51 -0.62
N VAL A 8 4.25 -3.55 -0.12
CA VAL A 8 5.62 -3.90 -0.48
C VAL A 8 5.69 -5.34 -0.98
N GLY A 9 6.57 -5.61 -1.94
CA GLY A 9 6.73 -6.94 -2.53
C GLY A 9 7.37 -6.90 -3.92
N PRO A 10 7.63 -8.07 -4.53
CA PRO A 10 8.20 -8.16 -5.87
C PRO A 10 7.27 -7.58 -6.93
N VAL A 11 7.86 -6.98 -7.97
CA VAL A 11 7.15 -6.37 -9.11
C VAL A 11 7.83 -6.76 -10.42
N VAL A 12 7.07 -6.69 -11.51
CA VAL A 12 7.59 -6.76 -12.88
C VAL A 12 7.55 -5.36 -13.46
N ALA A 13 8.63 -4.92 -14.09
CA ALA A 13 8.72 -3.62 -14.74
C ALA A 13 9.12 -3.79 -16.21
N GLY A 14 8.69 -2.87 -17.07
CA GLY A 14 9.06 -2.90 -18.48
C GLY A 14 8.52 -1.74 -19.27
N VAL A 15 8.91 -1.68 -20.55
CA VAL A 15 8.38 -0.72 -21.52
C VAL A 15 7.35 -1.42 -22.40
N ILE A 16 6.13 -0.89 -22.44
CA ILE A 16 5.03 -1.39 -23.27
C ILE A 16 4.69 -0.43 -24.39
N GLY A 17 4.18 -0.97 -25.50
CA GLY A 17 3.68 -0.19 -26.64
C GLY A 17 4.72 0.00 -27.74
N ALA A 18 4.39 -0.48 -28.95
CA ALA A 18 5.30 -0.42 -30.10
C ALA A 18 5.44 0.97 -30.73
N ARG A 19 4.38 1.79 -30.67
CA ARG A 19 4.35 3.14 -31.30
C ARG A 19 4.51 4.29 -30.31
N LYS A 20 4.12 4.07 -29.05
CA LYS A 20 4.24 5.04 -27.95
C LYS A 20 4.74 4.27 -26.73
N PRO A 21 6.06 4.03 -26.64
CA PRO A 21 6.62 3.26 -25.55
C PRO A 21 6.35 3.97 -24.22
N GLN A 22 5.84 3.23 -23.24
CA GLN A 22 5.58 3.69 -21.89
C GLN A 22 6.20 2.71 -20.89
N TYR A 23 6.99 3.24 -19.96
CA TYR A 23 7.48 2.46 -18.83
C TYR A 23 6.35 2.29 -17.80
N ASP A 24 6.16 1.08 -17.32
CA ASP A 24 5.11 0.76 -16.35
C ASP A 24 5.50 -0.47 -15.50
N ILE A 25 4.79 -0.66 -14.38
CA ILE A 25 5.02 -1.73 -13.40
C ILE A 25 3.75 -2.53 -13.13
N TRP A 26 3.88 -3.85 -13.04
CA TRP A 26 2.78 -4.79 -12.83
C TRP A 26 3.10 -5.84 -11.77
N GLY A 27 2.08 -6.59 -11.38
CA GLY A 27 2.19 -7.73 -10.49
C GLY A 27 1.18 -7.69 -9.33
N ASN A 28 1.21 -8.74 -8.52
CA ASN A 28 0.34 -8.84 -7.36
C ASN A 28 0.56 -7.69 -6.36
N THR A 29 1.80 -7.25 -6.18
CA THR A 29 2.16 -6.17 -5.24
C THR A 29 1.45 -4.87 -5.58
N VAL A 30 1.45 -4.45 -6.85
CA VAL A 30 0.76 -3.22 -7.29
C VAL A 30 -0.76 -3.37 -7.21
N ASN A 31 -1.30 -4.57 -7.47
CA ASN A 31 -2.72 -4.84 -7.31
C ASN A 31 -3.15 -4.70 -5.85
N VAL A 32 -2.37 -5.21 -4.90
CA VAL A 32 -2.67 -5.06 -3.46
C VAL A 32 -2.55 -3.61 -3.01
N ALA A 33 -1.53 -2.86 -3.46
CA ALA A 33 -1.41 -1.42 -3.18
C ALA A 33 -2.63 -0.64 -3.70
N SER A 34 -3.07 -0.93 -4.93
CA SER A 34 -4.31 -0.37 -5.50
C SER A 34 -5.54 -0.71 -4.65
N ARG A 35 -5.59 -1.90 -4.03
CA ARG A 35 -6.69 -2.25 -3.11
C ARG A 35 -6.62 -1.49 -1.80
N MET A 36 -5.42 -1.25 -1.26
CA MET A 36 -5.26 -0.41 -0.06
C MET A 36 -5.76 1.01 -0.32
N ASP A 37 -5.56 1.55 -1.52
CA ASP A 37 -6.12 2.85 -1.92
C ASP A 37 -7.66 2.78 -2.05
N SER A 38 -8.16 1.84 -2.85
CA SER A 38 -9.60 1.76 -3.15
C SER A 38 -10.48 1.43 -1.94
N THR A 39 -9.94 0.71 -0.96
CA THR A 39 -10.62 0.35 0.31
C THR A 39 -10.26 1.29 1.44
N GLY A 40 -9.39 2.27 1.17
CA GLY A 40 -8.91 3.28 2.10
C GLY A 40 -9.96 4.34 2.43
N LEU A 41 -9.80 4.94 3.60
CA LEU A 41 -10.58 6.09 4.00
C LEU A 41 -9.98 7.37 3.44
N PRO A 42 -10.80 8.34 3.04
CA PRO A 42 -10.30 9.64 2.64
C PRO A 42 -9.44 10.30 3.73
N ASN A 43 -8.38 11.02 3.32
CA ASN A 43 -7.33 11.60 4.18
C ASN A 43 -6.55 10.61 5.05
N HIS A 44 -6.57 9.32 4.71
CA HIS A 44 -5.79 8.30 5.38
C HIS A 44 -4.84 7.62 4.40
N THR A 45 -3.69 7.19 4.93
CA THR A 45 -2.75 6.32 4.22
C THR A 45 -2.94 4.91 4.76
N GLN A 46 -3.53 4.04 3.95
CA GLN A 46 -3.73 2.63 4.32
C GLN A 46 -2.56 1.79 3.85
N VAL A 47 -2.07 0.93 4.74
CA VAL A 47 -0.94 0.05 4.49
C VAL A 47 -1.30 -1.40 4.84
N THR A 48 -0.64 -2.35 4.19
CA THR A 48 -0.73 -3.76 4.54
C THR A 48 0.05 -4.09 5.81
N GLU A 49 -0.21 -5.27 6.39
CA GLU A 49 0.56 -5.78 7.53
C GLU A 49 2.05 -5.93 7.21
N GLU A 50 2.42 -6.32 6.00
CA GLU A 50 3.82 -6.45 5.59
C GLU A 50 4.55 -5.10 5.64
N VAL A 51 3.91 -4.01 5.19
CA VAL A 51 4.46 -2.65 5.30
C VAL A 51 4.60 -2.23 6.76
N PHE A 52 3.60 -2.52 7.58
CA PHE A 52 3.68 -2.27 9.02
C PHE A 52 4.87 -3.01 9.65
N GLN A 53 5.08 -4.29 9.36
CA GLN A 53 6.19 -5.06 9.92
C GLN A 53 7.56 -4.52 9.50
N VAL A 54 7.69 -3.97 8.30
CA VAL A 54 8.93 -3.33 7.82
C VAL A 54 9.19 -1.98 8.50
N LEU A 55 8.14 -1.24 8.82
CA LEU A 55 8.25 0.15 9.30
C LEU A 55 8.03 0.33 10.81
N LYS A 56 7.53 -0.69 11.53
CA LYS A 56 7.18 -0.60 12.95
C LYS A 56 8.35 -0.22 13.87
N ASP A 57 9.58 -0.55 13.47
CA ASP A 57 10.81 -0.28 14.24
C ASP A 57 11.46 1.07 13.84
N LEU A 58 10.86 1.76 12.87
CA LEU A 58 11.22 3.11 12.45
C LEU A 58 10.29 4.13 13.13
N PRO A 59 10.61 5.45 13.09
CA PRO A 59 9.82 6.46 13.80
C PRO A 59 8.49 6.76 13.09
N TYR A 60 7.65 5.76 12.85
CA TYR A 60 6.33 5.87 12.24
C TYR A 60 5.25 5.38 13.19
N GLN A 61 4.11 6.06 13.20
CA GLN A 61 2.96 5.72 14.01
C GLN A 61 1.87 5.08 13.15
N PHE A 62 1.29 4.01 13.68
CA PHE A 62 0.26 3.24 13.00
C PHE A 62 -0.95 3.00 13.91
N ILE A 63 -2.14 3.00 13.31
CA ILE A 63 -3.37 2.54 13.96
C ILE A 63 -3.85 1.29 13.23
N CYS A 64 -4.12 0.21 13.97
CA CYS A 64 -4.71 -0.99 13.39
C CYS A 64 -6.12 -0.66 12.88
N ARG A 65 -6.33 -0.80 11.57
CA ARG A 65 -7.65 -0.66 10.95
C ARG A 65 -8.49 -1.93 11.16
N GLY A 66 -7.82 -3.08 11.23
CA GLY A 66 -8.44 -4.39 11.29
C GLY A 66 -8.46 -5.09 9.93
N LYS A 67 -9.34 -6.08 9.81
CA LYS A 67 -9.43 -6.94 8.62
C LYS A 67 -10.26 -6.30 7.51
N VAL A 68 -9.76 -6.39 6.28
CA VAL A 68 -10.38 -5.83 5.08
C VAL A 68 -10.44 -6.91 4.02
N LYS A 69 -11.60 -7.05 3.38
CA LYS A 69 -11.77 -8.02 2.29
C LYS A 69 -11.13 -7.51 1.01
N VAL A 70 -10.10 -8.20 0.56
CA VAL A 70 -9.33 -7.89 -0.65
C VAL A 70 -9.59 -8.98 -1.71
N LYS A 71 -10.01 -8.55 -2.90
CA LYS A 71 -10.31 -9.45 -4.02
C LYS A 71 -9.08 -10.31 -4.35
N GLY A 72 -9.24 -11.63 -4.31
CA GLY A 72 -8.17 -12.60 -4.61
C GLY A 72 -7.18 -12.86 -3.46
N LYS A 73 -7.33 -12.17 -2.31
CA LYS A 73 -6.51 -12.39 -1.11
C LYS A 73 -7.31 -12.81 0.12
N GLY A 74 -8.64 -12.62 0.11
CA GLY A 74 -9.48 -12.92 1.27
C GLY A 74 -9.46 -11.76 2.25
N GLU A 75 -9.47 -12.04 3.55
CA GLU A 75 -9.33 -11.02 4.57
C GLU A 75 -7.86 -10.72 4.85
N MET A 76 -7.50 -9.45 4.83
CA MET A 76 -6.15 -8.99 5.15
C MET A 76 -6.21 -8.02 6.33
N THR A 77 -5.31 -8.18 7.30
CA THR A 77 -5.11 -7.17 8.35
C THR A 77 -4.44 -5.94 7.73
N THR A 78 -4.93 -4.76 8.09
CA THR A 78 -4.46 -3.49 7.54
C THR A 78 -4.30 -2.45 8.64
N TYR A 79 -3.48 -1.44 8.34
CA TYR A 79 -3.16 -0.36 9.26
C TYR A 79 -3.32 0.98 8.55
N PHE A 80 -3.57 2.03 9.33
CA PHE A 80 -3.39 3.40 8.88
C PHE A 80 -2.03 3.90 9.37
N LEU A 81 -1.21 4.42 8.46
CA LEU A 81 -0.04 5.22 8.81
C LEU A 81 -0.51 6.63 9.13
N THR A 82 -0.31 7.07 10.37
CA THR A 82 -0.91 8.32 10.86
C THR A 82 0.08 9.45 11.04
N ASP A 83 1.30 9.14 11.48
CA ASP A 83 2.30 10.18 11.76
C ASP A 83 3.73 9.60 11.69
N ARG A 84 4.71 10.51 11.74
CA ARG A 84 6.11 10.19 11.97
C ARG A 84 6.50 10.77 13.33
N ALA A 85 6.99 9.93 14.24
CA ALA A 85 7.54 10.41 15.51
C ALA A 85 8.72 11.35 15.20
N GLN A 86 8.58 12.62 15.54
CA GLN A 86 9.71 13.55 15.49
C GLN A 86 10.67 13.16 16.60
N SER A 87 11.95 13.00 16.26
CA SER A 87 13.02 12.99 17.26
C SER A 87 13.11 14.42 17.77
N SER A 88 12.52 14.66 18.94
CA SER A 88 12.85 15.83 19.76
C SER A 88 14.23 15.66 20.39
#